data_AF-A0A836X4S4-F1
#
_entry.id   AF-A0A836X4S4-F1
#
_cell.length_a   1.000
_cell.length_b   1.000
_cell.length_c   1.000
_cell.angle_alpha   90.00
_cell.angle_beta   90.00
_cell.angle_gamma   90.00
#
_symmetry.space_group_name_H-M   'P 1'
#
loop_
_entity.id
_entity.type
_entity.pdbx_description
1 polymer ?
#
loop_
_entity_poly.entity_id
_entity_poly.type
_entity_poly.pdbx_seq_one_letter_code
_entity_poly.pdbx_strand_id
1 'polypeptide(L)'
;MKVLVPVKRVVDYNVKVRVKSDKTGVELANVKMSMNPFDEIAIEEAIRLREAGTATEIIAVSMGLQKCQETIRTALAMGADRGILVLTDDELEPLVVAKVLKAIVDEESPELVILGKQAIDDDSNQTGQMLAGLLGWSQGTFASQITFADGKADVTREV
;
A
#
# COMPACT_ATOMS: atom_id res chain seq x y z
N MET A 1 14.73 11.23 3.02
CA MET A 1 13.75 10.69 3.98
C MET A 1 13.47 9.23 3.70
N LYS A 2 13.12 8.44 4.73
CA LYS A 2 12.66 7.06 4.55
C LYS A 2 11.16 7.05 4.22
N VAL A 3 10.77 6.31 3.18
CA VAL A 3 9.38 6.19 2.71
C VAL A 3 8.89 4.76 2.88
N LEU A 4 7.74 4.60 3.51
CA LEU A 4 7.04 3.31 3.65
C LEU A 4 5.91 3.23 2.62
N VAL A 5 5.86 2.15 1.85
CA VAL A 5 4.84 1.94 0.81
C VAL A 5 4.14 0.59 1.00
N PRO A 6 2.93 0.57 1.60
CA PRO A 6 2.11 -0.63 1.66
C PRO A 6 1.61 -1.02 0.26
N VAL A 7 1.76 -2.29 -0.09
CA VAL A 7 1.31 -2.89 -1.35
C VAL A 7 0.46 -4.13 -1.08
N LYS A 8 -0.74 -4.20 -1.67
CA LYS A 8 -1.70 -5.29 -1.49
C LYS A 8 -1.71 -6.20 -2.72
N ARG A 9 -1.79 -7.51 -2.46
CA ARG A 9 -2.01 -8.54 -3.47
C ARG A 9 -3.50 -8.77 -3.65
N VAL A 10 -4.01 -8.49 -4.84
CA VAL A 10 -5.45 -8.56 -5.16
C VAL A 10 -5.68 -9.39 -6.42
N VAL A 11 -6.94 -9.70 -6.72
CA VAL A 11 -7.30 -10.28 -8.02
C VAL A 11 -6.96 -9.28 -9.13
N ASP A 12 -6.34 -9.74 -10.21
CA ASP A 12 -5.97 -8.89 -11.34
C ASP A 12 -7.23 -8.18 -11.88
N TYR A 13 -7.13 -6.88 -12.12
CA TYR A 13 -8.26 -6.02 -12.49
C TYR A 13 -8.89 -6.40 -13.83
N ASN A 14 -8.23 -7.20 -14.68
CA ASN A 14 -8.80 -7.74 -15.91
C ASN A 14 -9.58 -9.05 -15.71
N VAL A 15 -9.52 -9.65 -14.51
CA VAL A 15 -10.23 -10.89 -14.22
C VAL A 15 -11.68 -10.59 -13.84
N LYS A 16 -12.60 -11.27 -14.54
CA LYS A 16 -14.01 -11.30 -14.13
C LYS A 16 -14.18 -12.22 -12.92
N VAL A 17 -14.31 -11.60 -11.75
CA VAL A 17 -14.55 -12.29 -10.47
C VAL A 17 -15.87 -13.07 -10.51
N ARG A 18 -15.88 -14.25 -9.90
CA ARG A 18 -17.07 -15.09 -9.72
C ARG A 18 -17.36 -15.26 -8.24
N VAL A 19 -18.63 -15.19 -7.87
CA VAL A 19 -19.08 -15.49 -6.51
C VAL A 19 -19.15 -17.01 -6.34
N LYS A 20 -18.74 -17.51 -5.18
CA LYS A 20 -18.88 -18.92 -4.80
C LYS A 20 -20.35 -19.34 -4.80
N SER A 21 -20.63 -20.60 -5.12
CA SER A 21 -22.00 -21.14 -5.11
C SER A 21 -22.66 -21.10 -3.73
N ASP A 22 -21.86 -21.18 -2.66
CA ASP A 22 -22.29 -21.09 -1.27
C ASP A 22 -22.47 -19.65 -0.74
N LYS A 23 -22.18 -18.63 -1.59
CA LYS A 23 -22.27 -17.20 -1.26
C LYS A 23 -21.37 -16.74 -0.10
N THR A 24 -20.32 -17.49 0.23
CA THR A 24 -19.38 -17.13 1.31
C THR A 24 -18.30 -16.14 0.88
N GLY A 25 -18.18 -15.87 -0.43
CA GLY A 25 -17.19 -14.94 -0.97
C GLY A 25 -16.96 -15.13 -2.45
N VAL A 26 -15.76 -14.77 -2.91
CA VAL A 26 -15.35 -14.86 -4.31
C VAL A 26 -14.42 -16.04 -4.55
N GLU A 27 -14.42 -16.55 -5.79
CA GLU A 27 -13.51 -17.62 -6.18
C GLU A 27 -12.12 -17.09 -6.49
N LEU A 28 -11.16 -17.52 -5.67
CA LEU A 28 -9.75 -17.14 -5.77
C LEU A 28 -8.86 -18.28 -6.29
N ALA A 29 -9.40 -19.50 -6.40
CA ALA A 29 -8.68 -20.66 -6.89
C ALA A 29 -8.37 -20.49 -8.39
N ASN A 30 -7.09 -20.65 -8.76
CA ASN A 30 -6.60 -20.51 -10.13
C ASN A 30 -6.88 -19.15 -10.79
N VAL A 31 -7.09 -18.11 -9.97
CA VAL A 31 -7.25 -16.74 -10.43
C VAL A 31 -5.90 -16.04 -10.48
N LYS A 32 -5.67 -15.28 -11.55
CA LYS A 32 -4.50 -14.40 -11.66
C LYS A 32 -4.60 -13.30 -10.61
N MET A 33 -3.54 -13.15 -9.83
CA MET A 33 -3.43 -12.12 -8.80
C MET A 33 -2.32 -11.16 -9.21
N SER A 34 -2.42 -9.89 -8.81
CA SER A 34 -1.45 -8.84 -9.11
C SER A 34 -1.29 -7.89 -7.93
N MET A 35 -0.38 -6.92 -8.06
CA MET A 35 -0.39 -5.74 -7.19
C MET A 35 -1.69 -4.96 -7.46
N ASN A 36 -2.24 -4.36 -6.40
CA ASN A 36 -3.34 -3.41 -6.53
C ASN A 36 -2.90 -2.21 -7.39
N PRO A 37 -3.66 -1.78 -8.40
CA PRO A 37 -3.24 -0.71 -9.31
C PRO A 37 -2.90 0.62 -8.64
N PHE A 38 -3.59 0.96 -7.54
CA PHE A 38 -3.29 2.19 -6.80
C PHE A 38 -1.96 2.09 -6.02
N ASP A 39 -1.53 0.87 -5.69
CA ASP A 39 -0.29 0.64 -4.96
C ASP A 39 0.92 0.67 -5.92
N GLU A 40 0.72 0.28 -7.20
CA GLU A 40 1.73 0.48 -8.25
C GLU A 40 2.04 1.98 -8.42
N ILE A 41 1.01 2.83 -8.40
CA ILE A 41 1.16 4.29 -8.43
C ILE A 41 1.90 4.81 -7.18
N ALA A 42 1.59 4.25 -6.00
CA ALA A 42 2.25 4.63 -4.74
C ALA A 42 3.75 4.30 -4.75
N ILE A 43 4.12 3.13 -5.30
CA ILE A 43 5.53 2.72 -5.46
C ILE A 43 6.24 3.63 -6.47
N GLU A 44 5.60 3.89 -7.62
CA GLU A 44 6.15 4.80 -8.65
C GLU A 44 6.44 6.19 -8.08
N GLU A 45 5.52 6.77 -7.30
CA GLU A 45 5.74 8.09 -6.69
C GLU A 45 6.90 8.05 -5.68
N ALA A 46 7.01 7.00 -4.88
CA ALA A 46 8.15 6.84 -3.97
C ALA A 46 9.49 6.74 -4.73
N ILE A 47 9.51 6.07 -5.88
CA ILE A 47 10.68 5.98 -6.77
C ILE A 47 11.04 7.37 -7.31
N ARG A 48 10.07 8.14 -7.79
CA ARG A 48 10.31 9.52 -8.26
C ARG A 48 10.90 10.41 -7.17
N LEU A 49 10.40 10.31 -5.94
CA LEU A 49 10.97 11.02 -4.80
C LEU A 49 12.43 10.61 -4.55
N ARG A 50 12.76 9.34 -4.80
CA ARG A 50 14.14 8.85 -4.67
C ARG A 50 15.04 9.36 -5.79
N GLU A 51 14.58 9.33 -7.03
CA GLU A 51 15.30 9.87 -8.18
C GLU A 51 15.54 11.38 -8.06
N ALA A 52 14.60 12.10 -7.46
CA ALA A 52 14.73 13.52 -7.12
C ALA A 52 15.62 13.80 -5.89
N GLY A 53 16.17 12.77 -5.24
CA GLY A 53 17.01 12.89 -4.04
C GLY A 53 16.26 13.25 -2.76
N THR A 54 14.92 13.24 -2.78
CA THR A 54 14.07 13.52 -1.61
C THR A 54 13.96 12.30 -0.70
N ALA A 55 13.79 11.11 -1.28
CA ALA A 55 13.79 9.84 -0.57
C ALA A 55 15.18 9.19 -0.57
N THR A 56 15.56 8.57 0.55
CA THR A 56 16.83 7.86 0.73
C THR A 56 16.65 6.35 0.75
N GLU A 57 15.49 5.88 1.21
CA GLU A 57 15.12 4.48 1.29
C GLU A 57 13.61 4.32 1.05
N ILE A 58 13.23 3.30 0.27
CA ILE A 58 11.85 2.91 0.00
C ILE A 58 11.62 1.50 0.54
N ILE A 59 10.71 1.35 1.49
CA ILE A 59 10.36 0.08 2.11
C ILE A 59 8.98 -0.35 1.65
N ALA A 60 8.90 -1.43 0.86
CA ALA A 60 7.63 -2.01 0.45
C ALA A 60 7.09 -2.94 1.54
N VAL A 61 5.81 -2.84 1.90
CA VAL A 61 5.19 -3.70 2.92
C VAL A 61 4.00 -4.43 2.33
N SER A 62 3.91 -5.74 2.52
CA SER A 62 2.69 -6.49 2.21
C SER A 62 2.31 -7.40 3.36
N MET A 63 1.01 -7.66 3.51
CA MET A 63 0.45 -8.44 4.61
C MET A 63 -0.45 -9.54 4.06
N GLY A 64 -0.39 -10.72 4.68
CA GLY A 64 -1.20 -11.88 4.31
C GLY A 64 -0.34 -13.12 4.04
N LEU A 65 -0.84 -14.01 3.19
CA LEU A 65 -0.22 -15.30 2.93
C LEU A 65 1.16 -15.17 2.27
N GLN A 66 1.95 -16.26 2.29
CA GLN A 66 3.30 -16.32 1.69
C GLN A 66 3.36 -15.78 0.25
N LYS A 67 2.27 -15.92 -0.53
CA LYS A 67 2.18 -15.43 -1.91
C LYS A 67 2.26 -13.90 -2.03
N CYS A 68 1.99 -13.13 -0.98
CA CYS A 68 2.21 -11.68 -0.96
C CYS A 68 3.69 -11.31 -1.18
N GLN A 69 4.62 -12.25 -0.97
CA GLN A 69 6.03 -12.08 -1.32
C GLN A 69 6.24 -11.80 -2.82
N GLU A 70 5.38 -12.31 -3.71
CA GLU A 70 5.45 -12.02 -5.15
C GLU A 70 5.20 -10.53 -5.42
N THR A 71 4.19 -9.95 -4.77
CA THR A 71 3.86 -8.52 -4.87
C THR A 71 5.00 -7.64 -4.33
N ILE A 72 5.62 -8.05 -3.22
CA ILE A 72 6.82 -7.38 -2.70
C ILE A 72 7.96 -7.46 -3.72
N ARG A 73 8.22 -8.61 -4.34
CA ARG A 73 9.25 -8.74 -5.38
C ARG A 73 8.99 -7.84 -6.59
N THR A 74 7.73 -7.65 -6.97
CA THR A 74 7.36 -6.66 -8.00
C THR A 74 7.75 -5.25 -7.56
N ALA A 75 7.43 -4.84 -6.33
CA ALA A 75 7.83 -3.53 -5.81
C ALA A 75 9.37 -3.34 -5.79
N LEU A 76 10.11 -4.39 -5.40
CA LEU A 76 11.58 -4.38 -5.46
C LEU A 76 12.10 -4.24 -6.89
N ALA A 77 11.49 -4.94 -7.84
CA ALA A 77 11.86 -4.86 -9.25
C ALA A 77 11.56 -3.48 -9.87
N MET A 78 10.55 -2.76 -9.34
CA MET A 78 10.26 -1.38 -9.75
C MET A 78 11.29 -0.39 -9.21
N GLY A 79 11.80 -0.59 -7.99
CA GLY A 79 12.82 0.30 -7.41
C GLY A 79 12.77 0.45 -5.88
N ALA A 80 11.91 -0.30 -5.18
CA ALA A 80 11.96 -0.35 -3.71
C ALA A 80 13.27 -1.00 -3.22
N ASP A 81 13.83 -0.52 -2.10
CA ASP A 81 15.10 -1.01 -1.55
C ASP A 81 14.98 -2.38 -0.90
N ARG A 82 13.92 -2.56 -0.12
CA ARG A 82 13.64 -3.80 0.59
C ARG A 82 12.16 -3.95 0.88
N GLY A 83 11.80 -5.17 1.27
CA GLY A 83 10.43 -5.58 1.51
C GLY A 83 10.22 -6.13 2.91
N ILE A 84 9.05 -5.87 3.49
CA ILE A 84 8.56 -6.49 4.72
C ILE A 84 7.32 -7.30 4.37
N LEU A 85 7.34 -8.60 4.67
CA LEU A 85 6.17 -9.46 4.61
C LEU A 85 5.66 -9.67 6.03
N VAL A 86 4.45 -9.20 6.33
CA VAL A 86 3.71 -9.61 7.52
C VAL A 86 2.92 -10.86 7.17
N LEU A 87 3.50 -12.02 7.49
CA LEU A 87 2.91 -13.32 7.19
C LEU A 87 1.74 -13.60 8.15
N THR A 88 0.55 -13.82 7.60
CA THR A 88 -0.64 -14.27 8.33
C THR A 88 -1.62 -14.95 7.37
N ASP A 89 -2.40 -15.88 7.88
CA ASP A 89 -3.55 -16.49 7.22
C ASP A 89 -4.90 -15.92 7.71
N ASP A 90 -4.87 -14.96 8.65
CA ASP A 90 -6.05 -14.23 9.09
C ASP A 90 -6.64 -13.37 7.97
N GLU A 91 -7.96 -13.20 8.00
CA GLU A 91 -8.64 -12.19 7.19
C GLU A 91 -8.34 -10.79 7.75
N LEU A 92 -7.81 -9.91 6.88
CA LEU A 92 -7.32 -8.59 7.28
C LEU A 92 -8.29 -7.48 6.89
N GLU A 93 -8.93 -6.89 7.90
CA GLU A 93 -9.72 -5.67 7.73
C GLU A 93 -8.84 -4.40 7.77
N PRO A 94 -9.27 -3.27 7.16
CA PRO A 94 -8.51 -2.02 7.13
C PRO A 94 -7.97 -1.54 8.48
N LEU A 95 -8.74 -1.70 9.56
CA LEU A 95 -8.32 -1.32 10.91
C LEU A 95 -7.14 -2.16 11.42
N VAL A 96 -7.15 -3.47 11.15
CA VAL A 96 -6.06 -4.37 11.52
C VAL A 96 -4.81 -4.00 10.72
N VAL A 97 -4.95 -3.80 9.40
CA VAL A 97 -3.85 -3.37 8.54
C VAL A 97 -3.26 -2.05 9.03
N ALA A 98 -4.08 -1.05 9.36
CA ALA A 98 -3.62 0.24 9.86
C ALA A 98 -2.86 0.12 11.20
N LYS A 99 -3.30 -0.77 12.11
CA LYS A 99 -2.58 -1.03 13.39
C LYS A 99 -1.24 -1.69 13.17
N VAL A 100 -1.15 -2.67 12.27
CA VAL A 100 0.12 -3.32 11.93
C VAL A 100 1.06 -2.34 11.24
N LEU A 101 0.55 -1.54 10.30
CA LEU A 101 1.32 -0.47 9.67
C LEU A 101 1.84 0.54 10.69
N LYS A 102 1.03 0.91 11.69
CA LYS A 102 1.48 1.78 12.79
C LYS A 102 2.68 1.19 13.53
N ALA A 103 2.65 -0.11 13.85
CA ALA A 103 3.78 -0.76 14.51
C ALA A 103 5.04 -0.78 13.63
N ILE A 104 4.88 -1.01 12.32
CA ILE A 104 5.99 -0.94 11.36
C ILE A 104 6.52 0.50 11.25
N VAL A 105 5.66 1.51 11.25
CA VAL A 105 6.07 2.92 11.28
C VAL A 105 6.85 3.25 12.56
N ASP A 106 6.41 2.75 13.71
CA ASP A 106 7.12 2.96 14.98
C ASP A 106 8.54 2.33 14.96
N GLU A 107 8.68 1.14 14.36
CA GLU A 107 9.96 0.41 14.27
C GLU A 107 10.89 0.99 13.18
N GLU A 108 10.35 1.24 12.00
CA GLU A 108 11.11 1.68 10.84
C GLU A 108 11.37 3.18 10.85
N SER A 109 10.56 3.96 11.58
CA SER A 109 10.64 5.43 11.62
C SER A 109 10.69 6.08 10.22
N PRO A 110 9.79 5.74 9.27
CA PRO A 110 9.66 6.49 8.04
C PRO A 110 9.16 7.91 8.35
N GLU A 111 9.45 8.87 7.47
CA GLU A 111 8.94 10.24 7.58
C GLU A 111 7.71 10.46 6.68
N LEU A 112 7.45 9.51 5.78
CA LEU A 112 6.34 9.52 4.83
C LEU A 112 5.82 8.09 4.63
N VAL A 113 4.48 7.94 4.60
CA VAL A 113 3.82 6.73 4.13
C VAL A 113 2.98 7.07 2.91
N ILE A 114 3.20 6.38 1.79
CA ILE A 114 2.39 6.52 0.57
C ILE A 114 1.58 5.24 0.40
N LEU A 115 0.25 5.35 0.41
CA LEU A 115 -0.66 4.23 0.19
C LEU A 115 -1.48 4.47 -1.08
N GLY A 116 -1.87 3.40 -1.77
CA GLY A 116 -2.92 3.48 -2.77
C GLY A 116 -4.23 4.00 -2.16
N LYS A 117 -5.07 4.67 -2.97
CA LYS A 117 -6.31 5.29 -2.46
C LYS A 117 -7.27 4.24 -1.86
N GLN A 118 -7.39 3.09 -2.51
CA GLN A 118 -8.24 1.97 -2.10
C GLN A 118 -7.65 0.69 -2.66
N ALA A 119 -8.06 -0.45 -2.10
CA ALA A 119 -7.84 -1.73 -2.75
C ALA A 119 -9.08 -2.10 -3.58
N ILE A 120 -8.88 -2.62 -4.78
CA ILE A 120 -9.99 -2.91 -5.72
C ILE A 120 -10.84 -4.14 -5.37
N ASP A 121 -10.46 -4.88 -4.32
CA ASP A 121 -11.16 -6.07 -3.85
C ASP A 121 -12.15 -5.75 -2.71
N ASP A 122 -11.75 -4.89 -1.76
CA ASP A 122 -12.61 -4.44 -0.65
C ASP A 122 -13.25 -3.07 -0.87
N ASP A 123 -12.75 -2.27 -1.82
CA ASP A 123 -13.16 -0.91 -2.17
C ASP A 123 -13.39 0.03 -0.96
N SER A 124 -12.69 -0.23 0.14
CA SER A 124 -13.03 0.38 1.44
C SER A 124 -12.55 1.82 1.56
N ASN A 125 -11.45 2.19 0.91
CA ASN A 125 -10.81 3.52 0.99
C ASN A 125 -10.66 4.01 2.45
N GLN A 126 -10.05 3.18 3.31
CA GLN A 126 -9.99 3.41 4.77
C GLN A 126 -8.59 3.35 5.37
N THR A 127 -7.75 2.41 4.93
CA THR A 127 -6.48 2.08 5.59
C THR A 127 -5.57 3.29 5.80
N GLY A 128 -5.39 4.13 4.78
CA GLY A 128 -4.54 5.31 4.86
C GLY A 128 -5.03 6.34 5.89
N GLN A 129 -6.34 6.62 5.89
CA GLN A 129 -6.93 7.56 6.83
C GLN A 129 -6.91 7.04 8.27
N MET A 130 -7.16 5.74 8.45
CA MET A 130 -7.07 5.08 9.76
C MET A 130 -5.64 5.14 10.30
N LEU A 131 -4.64 4.84 9.46
CA LEU A 131 -3.22 4.91 9.84
C LEU A 131 -2.83 6.32 10.27
N ALA A 132 -3.20 7.35 9.50
CA ALA A 132 -2.93 8.74 9.84
C ALA A 132 -3.54 9.12 11.20
N GLY A 133 -4.79 8.71 11.46
CA GLY A 133 -5.44 8.91 12.76
C GLY A 133 -4.73 8.21 13.92
N LEU A 134 -4.26 6.97 13.72
CA LEU A 134 -3.53 6.19 14.72
C LEU A 134 -2.14 6.76 15.03
N LEU A 135 -1.48 7.36 14.05
CA LEU A 135 -0.16 8.00 14.21
C LEU A 135 -0.27 9.44 14.73
N GLY A 136 -1.44 10.07 14.64
CA GLY A 136 -1.60 11.50 14.87
C GLY A 136 -0.93 12.34 13.76
N TRP A 137 -0.80 11.79 12.56
CA TRP A 137 -0.16 12.45 11.42
C TRP A 137 -1.17 13.20 10.55
N SER A 138 -0.67 14.18 9.79
CA SER A 138 -1.45 14.81 8.72
C SER A 138 -1.66 13.82 7.56
N GLN A 139 -2.71 14.02 6.77
CA GLN A 139 -3.04 13.16 5.61
C GLN A 139 -3.36 13.98 4.36
N GLY A 140 -2.95 13.49 3.19
CA GLY A 140 -3.30 14.02 1.87
C GLY A 140 -3.93 12.93 1.01
N THR A 141 -5.25 12.72 1.11
CA THR A 141 -5.95 11.68 0.37
C THR A 141 -6.25 12.10 -1.06
N PHE A 142 -6.34 11.11 -1.97
CA PHE A 142 -6.64 11.31 -3.39
C PHE A 142 -5.65 12.24 -4.10
N ALA A 143 -4.36 12.11 -3.74
CA ALA A 143 -3.30 12.92 -4.30
C ALA A 143 -3.15 12.68 -5.80
N SER A 144 -3.19 13.75 -6.60
CA SER A 144 -2.77 13.75 -8.00
C SER A 144 -1.40 14.39 -8.22
N GLN A 145 -0.90 15.13 -7.23
CA GLN A 145 0.46 15.66 -7.20
C GLN A 145 0.93 15.84 -5.76
N ILE A 146 2.22 15.59 -5.51
CA ILE A 146 2.89 15.85 -4.24
C ILE A 146 4.19 16.62 -4.51
N THR A 147 4.42 17.70 -3.78
CA THR A 147 5.69 18.44 -3.80
C THR A 147 6.17 18.71 -2.38
N PHE A 148 7.49 18.72 -2.17
CA PHE A 148 8.10 18.95 -0.87
C PHE A 148 8.84 20.28 -0.83
N ALA A 149 8.56 21.10 0.19
CA ALA A 149 9.24 22.35 0.47
C ALA A 149 9.21 22.65 1.98
N ASP A 150 10.31 23.16 2.53
CA ASP A 150 10.40 23.64 3.93
C ASP A 150 9.91 22.64 4.99
N GLY A 151 10.20 21.34 4.79
CA GLY A 151 9.77 20.27 5.70
C GLY A 151 8.26 19.99 5.67
N LYS A 152 7.55 20.46 4.64
CA LYS A 152 6.12 20.24 4.41
C LYS A 152 5.89 19.57 3.06
N ALA A 153 4.74 18.91 2.95
CA ALA A 153 4.23 18.40 1.70
C ALA A 153 3.04 19.25 1.25
N ASP A 154 3.11 19.78 0.04
CA ASP A 154 1.97 20.35 -0.67
C ASP A 154 1.34 19.26 -1.54
N VAL A 155 0.05 18.99 -1.32
CA VAL A 155 -0.65 17.87 -1.96
C VAL A 155 -1.85 18.40 -2.74
N THR A 156 -1.79 18.29 -4.06
CA THR A 156 -2.95 18.54 -4.94
C THR A 156 -3.84 17.30 -4.93
N ARG A 157 -5.14 17.51 -4.72
CA ARG A 157 -6.12 16.43 -4.53
C ARG A 157 -7.20 16.48 -5.59
N GLU A 158 -7.63 15.31 -6.02
CA GLU A 158 -8.88 15.16 -6.77
C GLU A 158 -10.06 15.20 -5.78
N VAL A 159 -11.02 16.10 -6.01
CA VAL A 159 -12.20 16.35 -5.15
C VAL A 159 -13.52 16.29 -5.89
#